data_AF-A0A9W6HEZ8-F1
#
_entry.id   AF-A0A9W6HEZ8-F1
#
_cell.length_a   1.000
_cell.length_b   1.000
_cell.length_c   1.000
_cell.angle_alpha   90.00
_cell.angle_beta   90.00
_cell.angle_gamma   90.00
#
_symmetry.space_group_name_H-M   'P 1'
#
loop_
_entity.id
_entity.type
_entity.pdbx_description
1 polymer ?
#
loop_
_entity_poly.entity_id
_entity_poly.type
_entity_poly.pdbx_seq_one_letter_code
_entity_poly.pdbx_strand_id
1 'polypeptide(L)'
;MTMSLDEWEAAVADLWARFEELDRHGGVERMRVLATSCPAADGRAAFELAGMYDSMGFEAEAGAQYERALAHGLDDARHARLAVQYGSTLRNLGRLDEAIAVLENAPTHESTGIAPRIVLALALHSAGRKDEALRVAIEAQVDALPRYQRSMRAYAAALTR
;
A
#
# COMPACT_ATOMS: atom_id res chain seq x y z
N MET A 1 8.55 11.79 -30.65
CA MET A 1 7.15 11.36 -30.44
C MET A 1 6.98 11.17 -28.95
N THR A 2 5.96 11.77 -28.35
CA THR A 2 5.63 11.58 -26.94
C THR A 2 4.99 10.20 -26.79
N MET A 3 5.42 9.44 -25.78
CA MET A 3 4.89 8.12 -25.46
C MET A 3 3.38 8.21 -25.15
N SER A 4 2.59 7.28 -25.68
CA SER A 4 1.18 7.14 -25.29
C SER A 4 1.04 6.58 -23.87
N LEU A 5 -0.15 6.71 -23.28
CA LEU A 5 -0.39 6.19 -21.93
C LEU A 5 -0.27 4.66 -21.89
N ASP A 6 -0.79 3.95 -22.89
CA ASP A 6 -0.73 2.49 -22.95
C ASP A 6 0.72 1.99 -23.10
N GLU A 7 1.53 2.66 -23.94
CA GLU A 7 2.95 2.37 -24.05
C GLU A 7 3.67 2.60 -22.70
N TRP A 8 3.32 3.69 -22.00
CA TRP A 8 3.87 4.01 -20.68
C TRP A 8 3.54 2.94 -19.63
N GLU A 9 2.27 2.53 -19.54
CA GLU A 9 1.82 1.45 -18.64
C GLU A 9 2.54 0.13 -18.96
N ALA A 10 2.71 -0.19 -20.26
CA ALA A 10 3.44 -1.39 -20.68
C ALA A 10 4.92 -1.34 -20.27
N ALA A 11 5.58 -0.19 -20.38
CA ALA A 11 6.97 -0.04 -19.96
C ALA A 11 7.15 -0.12 -18.44
N VAL A 12 6.21 0.42 -17.66
CA VAL A 12 6.17 0.25 -16.20
C VAL A 12 6.00 -1.23 -15.85
N ALA A 13 5.06 -1.92 -16.49
CA ALA A 13 4.83 -3.35 -16.26
C ALA A 13 6.06 -4.20 -16.62
N ASP A 14 6.74 -3.90 -17.73
CA ASP A 14 7.97 -4.58 -18.14
C ASP A 14 9.14 -4.33 -17.16
N LEU A 15 9.23 -3.13 -16.59
CA LEU A 15 10.22 -2.85 -15.55
C LEU A 15 9.95 -3.66 -14.28
N TRP A 16 8.68 -3.73 -13.84
CA TRP A 16 8.27 -4.55 -12.70
C TRP A 16 8.48 -6.05 -12.93
N ALA A 17 8.22 -6.54 -14.15
CA ALA A 17 8.44 -7.95 -14.51
C ALA A 17 9.92 -8.38 -14.38
N ARG A 18 10.84 -7.43 -14.52
CA ARG A 18 12.30 -7.64 -14.39
C ARG A 18 12.85 -7.17 -13.06
N PHE A 19 11.99 -6.90 -12.06
CA PHE A 19 12.41 -6.32 -10.78
C PHE A 19 13.57 -7.07 -10.11
N GLU A 20 13.56 -8.40 -10.15
CA GLU A 20 14.61 -9.24 -9.55
C GLU A 20 16.00 -9.07 -10.20
N GLU A 21 16.05 -8.54 -11.42
CA GLU A 21 17.29 -8.28 -12.16
C GLU A 21 17.86 -6.88 -11.86
N LEU A 22 17.10 -6.01 -11.19
CA LEU A 22 17.46 -4.62 -10.94
C LEU A 22 18.27 -4.50 -9.65
N ASP A 23 19.37 -3.75 -9.72
CA ASP A 23 20.03 -3.29 -8.51
C ASP A 23 19.24 -2.15 -7.83
N ARG A 24 19.51 -1.97 -6.53
CA ARG A 24 18.78 -1.04 -5.65
C ARG A 24 18.62 0.36 -6.24
N HIS A 25 19.69 0.96 -6.75
CA HIS A 25 19.65 2.32 -7.30
C HIS A 25 19.22 2.31 -8.76
N GLY A 26 19.63 1.30 -9.53
CA GLY A 26 19.29 1.17 -10.94
C GLY A 26 17.80 0.97 -11.21
N GLY A 27 17.05 0.32 -10.32
CA GLY A 27 15.59 0.21 -10.43
C GLY A 27 14.90 1.55 -10.24
N VAL A 28 15.30 2.30 -9.20
CA VAL A 28 14.78 3.65 -8.91
C VAL A 28 15.04 4.60 -10.07
N GLU A 29 16.26 4.65 -10.61
CA GLU A 29 16.58 5.57 -11.70
C GLU A 29 15.81 5.25 -12.98
N ARG A 30 15.61 3.96 -13.30
CA ARG A 30 14.75 3.56 -14.43
C ARG A 30 13.29 3.98 -14.21
N MET A 31 12.75 3.74 -13.01
CA MET A 31 11.37 4.15 -12.70
C MET A 31 11.22 5.68 -12.69
N ARG A 32 12.25 6.43 -12.27
CA ARG A 32 12.25 7.90 -12.33
C ARG A 32 12.13 8.39 -13.77
N VAL A 33 12.88 7.81 -14.70
CA VAL A 33 12.78 8.14 -16.14
C VAL A 33 11.37 7.89 -16.64
N LEU A 34 10.77 6.72 -16.32
CA LEU A 34 9.39 6.42 -16.68
C LEU A 34 8.42 7.43 -16.05
N ALA A 35 8.54 7.73 -14.77
CA ALA A 35 7.67 8.68 -14.08
C ALA A 35 7.71 10.08 -14.72
N THR A 36 8.89 10.57 -15.13
CA THR A 36 9.02 11.86 -15.85
C THR A 36 8.49 11.83 -17.28
N SER A 37 8.38 10.65 -17.88
CA SER A 37 7.89 10.46 -19.25
C SER A 37 6.39 10.15 -19.31
N CYS A 38 5.71 10.06 -18.16
CA CYS A 38 4.29 9.76 -18.09
C CYS A 38 3.48 10.87 -18.77
N PRO A 39 2.60 10.54 -19.75
CA PRO A 39 1.77 11.54 -20.42
C PRO A 39 0.56 11.98 -19.56
N ALA A 40 0.25 11.28 -18.47
CA ALA A 40 -0.82 11.62 -17.56
C ALA A 40 -0.35 12.60 -16.46
N ALA A 41 -1.27 13.45 -16.00
CA ALA A 41 -1.02 14.43 -14.92
C ALA A 41 -1.61 14.00 -13.56
N ASP A 42 -2.16 12.79 -13.47
CA ASP A 42 -2.66 12.22 -12.23
C ASP A 42 -1.52 11.59 -11.40
N GLY A 43 -1.87 11.02 -10.25
CA GLY A 43 -0.90 10.48 -9.29
C GLY A 43 -0.19 9.20 -9.72
N ARG A 44 -0.52 8.57 -10.86
CA ARG A 44 -0.04 7.22 -11.18
C ARG A 44 1.48 7.12 -11.30
N ALA A 45 2.11 8.14 -11.90
CA ALA A 45 3.56 8.15 -12.07
C ALA A 45 4.28 8.23 -10.72
N ALA A 46 3.74 9.04 -9.79
CA ALA A 46 4.26 9.14 -8.44
C ALA A 46 4.03 7.84 -7.65
N PHE A 47 2.87 7.19 -7.84
CA PHE A 47 2.57 5.89 -7.24
C PHE A 47 3.57 4.80 -7.66
N GLU A 48 3.87 4.66 -8.95
CA GLU A 48 4.82 3.65 -9.43
C GLU A 48 6.25 3.93 -8.94
N LEU A 49 6.65 5.21 -8.93
CA LEU A 49 7.94 5.61 -8.36
C LEU A 49 8.02 5.35 -6.86
N ALA A 50 6.95 5.60 -6.12
CA ALA A 50 6.86 5.29 -4.69
C ALA A 50 7.02 3.80 -4.44
N GLY A 51 6.30 2.96 -5.20
CA GLY A 51 6.42 1.50 -5.12
C GLY A 51 7.84 1.00 -5.39
N MET A 52 8.52 1.58 -6.38
CA MET A 52 9.92 1.24 -6.66
C MET A 52 10.86 1.66 -5.52
N TYR A 53 10.69 2.85 -4.94
CA TYR A 53 11.45 3.26 -3.76
C TYR A 53 11.22 2.31 -2.57
N ASP A 54 9.96 1.98 -2.28
CA ASP A 54 9.59 1.10 -1.16
C ASP A 54 10.19 -0.30 -1.34
N SER A 55 10.07 -0.86 -2.54
CA SER A 55 10.61 -2.19 -2.89
C SER A 55 12.15 -2.23 -2.85
N MET A 56 12.80 -1.08 -3.07
CA MET A 56 14.26 -0.93 -2.97
C MET A 56 14.72 -0.46 -1.57
N GLY A 57 13.82 -0.34 -0.59
CA GLY A 57 14.14 0.03 0.79
C GLY A 57 14.57 1.49 0.94
N PHE A 58 13.96 2.40 0.18
CA PHE A 58 14.09 3.85 0.32
C PHE A 58 12.77 4.42 0.86
N GLU A 59 12.45 4.09 2.12
CA GLU A 59 11.12 4.31 2.68
C GLU A 59 10.76 5.80 2.77
N ALA A 60 11.73 6.67 3.06
CA ALA A 60 11.49 8.11 3.16
C ALA A 60 11.11 8.72 1.79
N GLU A 61 11.84 8.36 0.74
CA GLU A 61 11.57 8.76 -0.63
C GLU A 61 10.25 8.17 -1.14
N ALA A 62 9.95 6.91 -0.78
CA ALA A 62 8.67 6.28 -1.08
C ALA A 62 7.51 7.07 -0.46
N GLY A 63 7.61 7.42 0.82
CA GLY A 63 6.60 8.21 1.53
C GLY A 63 6.28 9.53 0.83
N ALA A 64 7.31 10.28 0.44
CA ALA A 64 7.13 11.55 -0.28
C ALA A 64 6.44 11.37 -1.64
N GLN A 65 6.72 10.27 -2.36
CA GLN A 65 6.06 9.98 -3.63
C GLN A 65 4.62 9.47 -3.45
N TYR A 66 4.31 8.71 -2.39
CA TYR A 66 2.93 8.34 -2.08
C TYR A 66 2.07 9.55 -1.73
N GLU A 67 2.60 10.49 -0.93
CA GLU A 67 1.95 11.76 -0.62
C GLU A 67 1.66 12.56 -1.89
N ARG A 68 2.62 12.62 -2.82
CA ARG A 68 2.43 13.23 -4.13
C ARG A 68 1.36 12.52 -4.96
N ALA A 69 1.34 11.19 -4.98
CA ALA A 69 0.35 10.44 -5.72
C ALA A 69 -1.08 10.74 -5.22
N LEU A 70 -1.27 10.79 -3.90
CA LEU A 70 -2.56 11.17 -3.29
C LEU A 70 -2.98 12.60 -3.65
N ALA A 71 -2.04 13.55 -3.66
CA ALA A 71 -2.33 14.95 -3.99
C ALA A 71 -2.80 15.16 -5.44
N HIS A 72 -2.42 14.27 -6.37
CA HIS A 72 -2.81 14.33 -7.78
C HIS A 72 -3.98 13.40 -8.15
N GLY A 73 -4.47 12.60 -7.19
CA GLY A 73 -5.58 11.66 -7.40
C GLY A 73 -5.17 10.38 -8.12
N LEU A 74 -5.90 9.30 -7.85
CA LEU A 74 -5.69 7.96 -8.42
C LEU A 74 -7.03 7.33 -8.75
N ASP A 75 -7.03 6.36 -9.67
CA ASP A 75 -8.13 5.41 -9.78
C ASP A 75 -8.27 4.55 -8.51
N ASP A 76 -9.44 3.97 -8.31
CA ASP A 76 -9.79 3.21 -7.10
C ASP A 76 -8.83 2.03 -6.84
N ALA A 77 -8.42 1.33 -7.91
CA ALA A 77 -7.53 0.19 -7.80
C ALA A 77 -6.13 0.60 -7.32
N ARG A 78 -5.57 1.68 -7.87
CA ARG A 78 -4.28 2.25 -7.44
C ARG A 78 -4.38 2.84 -6.04
N HIS A 79 -5.46 3.53 -5.70
CA HIS A 79 -5.65 4.09 -4.38
C HIS A 79 -5.68 2.98 -3.31
N ALA A 80 -6.42 1.89 -3.56
CA ALA A 80 -6.43 0.74 -2.65
C ALA A 80 -5.03 0.12 -2.47
N ARG A 81 -4.27 -0.08 -3.57
CA ARG A 81 -2.88 -0.58 -3.50
C ARG A 81 -1.95 0.40 -2.80
N LEU A 82 -2.12 1.70 -3.00
CA LEU A 82 -1.34 2.75 -2.34
C LEU A 82 -1.56 2.68 -0.83
N ALA A 83 -2.80 2.57 -0.35
CA ALA A 83 -3.09 2.55 1.08
C ALA A 83 -2.36 1.41 1.81
N VAL A 84 -2.27 0.23 1.19
CA VAL A 84 -1.52 -0.91 1.75
C VAL A 84 -0.03 -0.62 1.80
N GLN A 85 0.55 -0.17 0.69
CA GLN A 85 2.00 0.07 0.59
C GLN A 85 2.42 1.25 1.47
N TYR A 86 1.79 2.41 1.29
CA TYR A 86 2.08 3.62 2.06
C TYR A 86 1.85 3.42 3.56
N GLY A 87 0.79 2.71 3.97
CA GLY A 87 0.57 2.35 5.37
C GLY A 87 1.70 1.49 5.95
N SER A 88 2.26 0.57 5.15
CA SER A 88 3.45 -0.21 5.55
C SER A 88 4.71 0.65 5.62
N THR A 89 4.94 1.52 4.62
CA THR A 89 6.07 2.47 4.60
C THR A 89 6.02 3.40 5.81
N LEU A 90 4.87 4.00 6.11
CA LEU A 90 4.66 4.85 7.30
C LEU A 90 4.93 4.11 8.60
N ARG A 91 4.47 2.85 8.70
CA ARG A 91 4.76 1.99 9.87
C ARG A 91 6.27 1.78 10.05
N ASN A 92 6.99 1.50 8.97
CA ASN A 92 8.45 1.29 8.99
C ASN A 92 9.21 2.58 9.35
N LEU A 93 8.70 3.74 8.93
CA LEU A 93 9.21 5.06 9.31
C LEU A 93 8.85 5.50 10.74
N GLY A 94 8.06 4.71 11.48
CA GLY A 94 7.57 5.07 12.82
C GLY A 94 6.48 6.13 12.84
N ARG A 95 5.91 6.52 11.68
CA ARG A 95 4.77 7.44 11.54
C ARG A 95 3.45 6.69 11.77
N LEU A 96 3.31 6.12 12.97
CA LEU A 96 2.30 5.10 13.26
C LEU A 96 0.85 5.61 13.20
N ASP A 97 0.58 6.82 13.70
CA ASP A 97 -0.78 7.39 13.66
C ASP A 97 -1.23 7.67 12.23
N GLU A 98 -0.32 8.13 11.38
CA GLU A 98 -0.59 8.34 9.95
C GLU A 98 -0.80 7.01 9.22
N ALA A 99 -0.01 5.99 9.54
CA ALA A 99 -0.19 4.64 8.99
C ALA A 99 -1.60 4.11 9.31
N ILE A 100 -2.02 4.23 10.57
CA ILE A 100 -3.35 3.82 11.03
C ILE A 100 -4.44 4.58 10.27
N ALA A 101 -4.33 5.91 10.18
CA ALA A 101 -5.32 6.74 9.49
C ALA A 101 -5.46 6.37 8.00
N VAL A 102 -4.35 6.14 7.29
CA VAL A 102 -4.37 5.71 5.88
C VAL A 102 -5.06 4.35 5.73
N LEU A 103 -4.77 3.40 6.61
CA LEU A 103 -5.28 2.03 6.51
C LEU A 103 -6.75 1.89 6.95
N GLU A 104 -7.19 2.70 7.91
CA GLU A 104 -8.60 2.79 8.32
C GLU A 104 -9.48 3.31 7.16
N ASN A 105 -8.97 4.31 6.44
CA ASN A 105 -9.64 4.95 5.30
C ASN A 105 -9.34 4.29 3.95
N ALA A 106 -8.62 3.17 3.93
CA ALA A 106 -8.28 2.48 2.70
C ALA A 106 -9.55 2.04 1.93
N PRO A 107 -9.67 2.38 0.63
CA PRO A 107 -10.79 1.91 -0.19
C PRO A 107 -10.87 0.38 -0.23
N THR A 108 -12.10 -0.15 -0.19
CA THR A 108 -12.31 -1.59 -0.42
C THR A 108 -12.21 -1.86 -1.92
N HIS A 109 -11.28 -2.74 -2.32
CA HIS A 109 -11.10 -3.11 -3.71
C HIS A 109 -10.64 -4.56 -3.84
N GLU A 110 -11.05 -5.26 -4.89
CA GLU A 110 -10.71 -6.68 -5.12
C GLU A 110 -9.20 -6.90 -5.24
N SER A 111 -8.47 -5.93 -5.80
CA SER A 111 -7.00 -6.01 -5.97
C SER A 111 -6.23 -6.07 -4.66
N THR A 112 -6.85 -5.70 -3.52
CA THR A 112 -6.21 -5.74 -2.20
C THR A 112 -6.92 -6.65 -1.22
N GLY A 113 -8.20 -6.99 -1.45
CA GLY A 113 -8.98 -7.83 -0.55
C GLY A 113 -8.88 -7.36 0.91
N ILE A 114 -8.48 -8.27 1.80
CA ILE A 114 -8.32 -7.97 3.24
C ILE A 114 -6.97 -7.33 3.61
N ALA A 115 -6.05 -7.14 2.66
CA ALA A 115 -4.69 -6.67 2.94
C ALA A 115 -4.64 -5.36 3.76
N PRO A 116 -5.45 -4.32 3.48
CA PRO A 116 -5.44 -3.10 4.28
C PRO A 116 -5.75 -3.35 5.77
N ARG A 117 -6.66 -4.30 6.06
CA ARG A 117 -7.02 -4.65 7.44
C ARG A 117 -5.91 -5.41 8.15
N ILE A 118 -5.19 -6.29 7.45
CA ILE A 118 -4.03 -6.98 8.01
C ILE A 118 -2.90 -6.00 8.30
N VAL A 119 -2.62 -5.07 7.37
CA VAL A 119 -1.58 -4.05 7.60
C VAL A 119 -2.01 -3.08 8.70
N LEU A 120 -3.30 -2.75 8.84
CA LEU A 120 -3.84 -1.96 9.97
C LEU A 120 -3.54 -2.64 11.31
N ALA A 121 -3.79 -3.96 11.41
CA ALA A 121 -3.46 -4.71 12.61
C ALA A 121 -1.95 -4.64 12.93
N LEU A 122 -1.07 -4.73 11.93
CA LEU A 122 0.37 -4.56 12.13
C LEU A 122 0.73 -3.15 12.61
N ALA A 123 0.12 -2.10 12.05
CA ALA A 123 0.37 -0.72 12.46
C ALA A 123 -0.11 -0.47 13.91
N LEU A 124 -1.29 -0.95 14.27
CA LEU A 124 -1.83 -0.92 15.64
C LEU A 124 -0.91 -1.66 16.63
N HIS A 125 -0.39 -2.83 16.23
CA HIS A 125 0.55 -3.59 17.05
C HIS A 125 1.85 -2.81 17.28
N SER A 126 2.43 -2.23 16.22
CA SER A 126 3.60 -1.35 16.32
C SER A 126 3.36 -0.14 17.23
N ALA A 127 2.13 0.38 17.28
CA ALA A 127 1.72 1.47 18.16
C ALA A 127 1.45 1.03 19.62
N GLY A 128 1.62 -0.25 19.94
CA GLY A 128 1.33 -0.80 21.28
C GLY A 128 -0.15 -1.07 21.55
N ARG A 129 -1.05 -0.80 20.59
CA ARG A 129 -2.50 -1.06 20.65
C ARG A 129 -2.80 -2.53 20.33
N LYS A 130 -2.21 -3.44 21.11
CA LYS A 130 -2.13 -4.89 20.81
C LYS A 130 -3.50 -5.57 20.76
N ASP A 131 -4.40 -5.21 21.66
CA ASP A 131 -5.75 -5.80 21.71
C ASP A 131 -6.58 -5.37 20.50
N GLU A 132 -6.49 -4.10 20.10
CA GLU A 132 -7.13 -3.58 18.88
C GLU A 132 -6.54 -4.23 17.63
N ALA A 133 -5.22 -4.41 17.57
CA ALA A 133 -4.55 -5.11 16.49
C ALA A 133 -5.09 -6.54 16.33
N LEU A 134 -5.13 -7.31 17.42
CA LEU A 134 -5.63 -8.68 17.39
C LEU A 134 -7.12 -8.74 17.01
N ARG A 135 -7.93 -7.79 17.51
CA ARG A 135 -9.34 -7.66 17.13
C ARG A 135 -9.49 -7.46 15.62
N VAL A 136 -8.79 -6.48 15.04
CA VAL A 136 -8.84 -6.18 13.60
C VAL A 136 -8.43 -7.39 12.77
N ALA A 137 -7.37 -8.10 13.17
CA ALA A 137 -6.91 -9.29 12.46
C ALA A 137 -7.94 -10.43 12.46
N ILE A 138 -8.61 -10.68 13.60
CA ILE A 138 -9.68 -11.68 13.70
C ILE A 138 -10.88 -11.27 12.86
N GLU A 139 -11.35 -10.04 12.99
CA GLU A 139 -12.53 -9.54 12.27
C GLU A 139 -12.33 -9.55 10.75
N ALA A 140 -11.11 -9.33 10.26
CA ALA A 140 -10.82 -9.35 8.82
C ALA A 140 -10.94 -10.75 8.18
N GLN A 141 -10.75 -11.82 8.96
CA GLN A 141 -10.71 -13.20 8.44
C GLN A 141 -11.92 -14.04 8.83
N VAL A 142 -12.76 -13.53 9.75
CA VAL A 142 -13.81 -14.34 10.39
C VAL A 142 -14.82 -14.92 9.39
N ASP A 143 -15.09 -14.22 8.30
CA ASP A 143 -16.05 -14.67 7.29
C ASP A 143 -15.48 -15.75 6.35
N ALA A 144 -14.15 -15.91 6.30
CA ALA A 144 -13.51 -16.99 5.55
C ALA A 144 -13.49 -18.32 6.32
N LEU A 145 -13.82 -18.31 7.61
CA LEU A 145 -13.84 -19.52 8.42
C LEU A 145 -14.99 -20.44 7.98
N PRO A 146 -14.80 -21.76 7.88
CA PRO A 146 -15.88 -22.70 7.57
C PRO A 146 -16.85 -22.89 8.76
N ARG A 147 -16.42 -22.56 9.99
CA ARG A 147 -17.18 -22.70 11.24
C ARG A 147 -16.62 -21.77 12.34
N TYR A 148 -17.32 -21.65 13.46
CA TYR A 148 -16.94 -20.86 14.66
C TYR A 148 -16.92 -19.33 14.51
N GLN A 149 -17.53 -18.78 13.44
CA GLN A 149 -17.60 -17.34 13.19
C GLN A 149 -18.20 -16.58 14.38
N ARG A 150 -19.30 -17.10 14.95
CA ARG A 150 -19.95 -16.50 16.14
C ARG A 150 -18.98 -16.39 17.32
N SER A 151 -18.25 -17.45 17.62
CA SER A 151 -17.31 -17.47 18.75
C SER A 151 -16.12 -16.53 18.50
N MET A 152 -15.57 -16.52 17.27
CA MET A 152 -14.47 -15.63 16.92
C MET A 152 -14.87 -14.15 16.98
N ARG A 153 -16.08 -13.79 16.53
CA ARG A 153 -16.63 -12.44 16.71
C ARG A 153 -16.78 -12.08 18.21
N ALA A 154 -17.19 -13.03 19.05
CA ALA A 154 -17.27 -12.80 20.49
C ALA A 154 -15.91 -12.58 21.15
N TYR A 155 -14.88 -13.33 20.75
CA TYR A 155 -13.50 -13.14 21.23
C TYR A 155 -12.92 -11.80 20.78
N ALA A 156 -13.09 -11.45 19.51
CA ALA A 156 -12.65 -10.15 18.97
C ALA A 156 -13.29 -8.98 19.75
N ALA A 157 -14.60 -9.05 19.99
CA ALA A 157 -15.30 -8.03 20.76
C ALA A 157 -14.83 -7.93 22.22
N ALA A 158 -14.36 -9.02 22.83
CA ALA A 158 -13.92 -9.02 24.23
C ALA A 158 -12.56 -8.35 24.45
N LEU A 159 -11.73 -8.21 23.40
CA LEU A 159 -10.39 -7.62 23.49
C LEU A 159 -10.38 -6.13 23.82
N THR A 160 -11.46 -5.41 23.52
CA THR A 160 -11.52 -3.94 23.58
C THR A 160 -12.71 -3.44 24.41
N ARG A 161 -13.17 -4.29 25.34
CA ARG A 161 -14.25 -3.97 26.28
C ARG A 161 -13.72 -3.32 27.55
#